data_AF-A0AAD6YA97-F1
#
_entry.id   AF-A0AAD6YA97-F1
#
_cell.length_a   1.000
_cell.length_b   1.000
_cell.length_c   1.000
_cell.angle_alpha   90.00
_cell.angle_beta   90.00
_cell.angle_gamma   90.00
#
_symmetry.space_group_name_H-M   'P 1'
#
loop_
_entity.id
_entity.type
_entity.pdbx_description
1 polymer ?
#
loop_
_entity_poly.entity_id
_entity_poly.type
_entity_poly.pdbx_seq_one_letter_code
_entity_poly.pdbx_strand_id
1 'polypeptide(L)'
;MPRQSRIEQNVLGNLVNAFGPAVAVLNDIHDAFGSPFVSMIANTTLSLLTMLENVKRNKAECAQLMADIHGLLYAIINLHLTSETVGSLAPAVLEDIGKFAQTLQKIHAFFGAQQDGTKIKHFFKQTEMGRLLKECHSGVEQAQGIFQARFIAHVSAGSDYFLGV
;
A
#
# COMPACT_ATOMS: atom_id res chain seq x y z
N MET A 1 -3.89 30.09 -15.61
CA MET A 1 -3.34 29.26 -14.51
C MET A 1 -3.03 27.83 -14.99
N PRO A 2 -1.86 27.56 -15.62
CA PRO A 2 -1.56 26.23 -16.20
C PRO A 2 -0.42 25.43 -15.52
N ARG A 3 0.21 25.95 -14.44
CA ARG A 3 1.36 25.27 -13.81
C ARG A 3 0.98 24.13 -12.87
N GLN A 4 -0.16 24.23 -12.19
CA GLN A 4 -0.58 23.25 -11.18
C GLN A 4 -1.03 21.91 -11.80
N SER A 5 -1.74 21.95 -12.93
CA SER A 5 -2.17 20.74 -13.65
C SER A 5 -1.00 19.93 -14.21
N ARG A 6 0.08 20.60 -14.64
CA ARG A 6 1.28 19.95 -15.19
C ARG A 6 2.10 19.24 -14.12
N ILE A 7 2.15 19.80 -12.90
CA ILE A 7 2.84 19.18 -11.75
C ILE A 7 2.08 17.93 -11.29
N GLU A 8 0.76 18.02 -11.17
CA GLU A 8 -0.07 16.88 -10.78
C GLU A 8 -0.02 15.72 -11.79
N GLN A 9 0.01 16.01 -13.10
CA GLN A 9 0.17 14.99 -14.14
C GLN A 9 1.55 14.31 -14.10
N ASN A 10 2.62 15.05 -13.83
CA ASN A 10 3.95 14.48 -13.67
C ASN A 10 4.06 13.60 -12.42
N VAL A 11 3.42 13.99 -11.31
CA VAL A 11 3.39 13.18 -10.08
C VAL A 11 2.64 11.86 -10.31
N LEU A 12 1.49 11.90 -10.99
CA LEU A 12 0.73 10.69 -11.34
C LEU A 12 1.52 9.78 -12.29
N GLY A 13 2.13 10.34 -13.35
CA GLY A 13 2.98 9.57 -14.26
C GLY A 13 4.17 8.91 -13.56
N ASN A 14 4.79 9.61 -12.60
CA ASN A 14 5.88 9.06 -11.80
C ASN A 14 5.41 7.94 -10.87
N LEU A 15 4.21 8.07 -10.27
CA LEU A 15 3.63 7.03 -9.42
C LEU A 15 3.29 5.77 -10.24
N VAL A 16 2.65 5.91 -11.39
CA VAL A 16 2.32 4.76 -12.26
C VAL A 16 3.58 3.96 -12.63
N ASN A 17 4.65 4.66 -13.02
CA ASN A 17 5.93 4.04 -13.35
C ASN A 17 6.60 3.39 -12.14
N ALA A 18 6.42 3.93 -10.94
CA ALA A 18 6.99 3.38 -9.71
C ALA A 18 6.25 2.12 -9.22
N PHE A 19 4.94 2.03 -9.45
CA PHE A 19 4.11 0.94 -8.95
C PHE A 19 4.08 -0.31 -9.83
N GLY A 20 4.19 -0.14 -11.16
CA GLY A 20 4.15 -1.25 -12.11
C GLY A 20 5.09 -2.42 -11.75
N PRO A 21 6.40 -2.17 -11.49
CA PRO A 21 7.33 -3.22 -11.11
C PRO A 21 6.96 -3.93 -9.79
N ALA A 22 6.53 -3.17 -8.77
CA ALA A 22 6.16 -3.75 -7.48
C ALA A 22 4.93 -4.67 -7.59
N VAL A 23 3.91 -4.25 -8.36
CA VAL A 23 2.72 -5.06 -8.60
C VAL A 23 3.06 -6.32 -9.40
N ALA A 24 3.91 -6.22 -10.42
CA ALA A 24 4.34 -7.38 -11.20
C ALA A 24 5.03 -8.41 -10.31
N VAL A 25 5.98 -7.98 -9.47
CA VAL A 25 6.68 -8.87 -8.53
C VAL A 25 5.72 -9.48 -7.50
N LEU A 26 4.73 -8.75 -7.01
CA LEU A 26 3.71 -9.32 -6.12
C LEU A 26 2.87 -10.39 -6.82
N ASN A 27 2.54 -10.22 -8.10
CA ASN A 27 1.87 -11.27 -8.87
C ASN A 27 2.78 -12.49 -9.05
N ASP A 28 4.06 -12.31 -9.34
CA ASP A 28 5.02 -13.43 -9.41
C ASP A 28 5.13 -14.18 -8.07
N ILE A 29 5.14 -13.45 -6.94
CA ILE A 29 5.10 -14.02 -5.59
C ILE A 29 3.79 -14.79 -5.38
N HIS A 30 2.65 -14.25 -5.82
CA HIS A 30 1.38 -14.96 -5.73
C HIS A 30 1.40 -16.26 -6.53
N ASP A 31 1.89 -16.23 -7.77
CA ASP A 31 1.95 -17.40 -8.64
C ASP A 31 2.91 -18.47 -8.11
N ALA A 32 4.02 -18.04 -7.48
CA ALA A 32 5.00 -18.95 -6.89
C ALA A 32 4.53 -19.59 -5.56
N PHE A 33 3.75 -18.86 -4.74
CA PHE A 33 3.48 -19.26 -3.35
C PHE A 33 1.99 -19.43 -3.02
N GLY A 34 1.09 -19.12 -3.95
CA GLY A 34 -0.36 -19.27 -3.77
C GLY A 34 -0.96 -18.38 -2.68
N SER A 35 -0.28 -17.30 -2.27
CA SER A 35 -0.76 -16.42 -1.19
C SER A 35 -1.92 -15.55 -1.68
N PRO A 36 -3.16 -15.73 -1.16
CA PRO A 36 -4.32 -14.99 -1.64
C PRO A 36 -4.27 -13.50 -1.24
N PHE A 37 -3.60 -13.17 -0.12
CA PHE A 37 -3.47 -11.80 0.35
C PHE A 37 -2.57 -10.96 -0.56
N VAL A 38 -1.52 -11.56 -1.13
CA VAL A 38 -0.59 -10.88 -2.02
C VAL A 38 -1.27 -10.49 -3.33
N SER A 39 -2.04 -11.40 -3.93
CA SER A 39 -2.87 -11.11 -5.12
C SER A 39 -3.91 -10.02 -4.82
N MET A 40 -4.57 -10.09 -3.66
CA MET A 40 -5.52 -9.06 -3.25
C MET A 40 -4.86 -7.68 -3.12
N ILE A 41 -3.67 -7.61 -2.53
CA ILE A 41 -2.88 -6.38 -2.40
C ILE A 41 -2.53 -5.83 -3.78
N ALA A 42 -1.94 -6.65 -4.66
CA ALA A 42 -1.57 -6.25 -6.01
C ALA A 42 -2.76 -5.68 -6.80
N ASN A 43 -3.89 -6.40 -6.81
CA ASN A 43 -5.11 -5.98 -7.51
C ASN A 43 -5.73 -4.71 -6.91
N THR A 44 -5.76 -4.60 -5.59
CA THR A 44 -6.32 -3.41 -4.92
C THR A 44 -5.45 -2.18 -5.18
N THR A 45 -4.13 -2.33 -5.15
CA THR A 45 -3.18 -1.26 -5.49
C THR A 45 -3.35 -0.78 -6.93
N LEU A 46 -3.49 -1.69 -7.91
CA LEU A 46 -3.77 -1.29 -9.30
C LEU A 46 -5.07 -0.51 -9.40
N SER A 47 -6.13 -1.00 -8.75
CA SER A 47 -7.41 -0.29 -8.74
C SER A 47 -7.28 1.11 -8.12
N LEU A 48 -6.54 1.26 -7.02
CA LEU A 48 -6.30 2.55 -6.39
C LEU A 48 -5.55 3.53 -7.28
N LEU A 49 -4.57 3.03 -8.05
CA LEU A 49 -3.82 3.82 -9.02
C LEU A 49 -4.74 4.38 -10.12
N THR A 50 -5.58 3.52 -10.72
CA THR A 50 -6.60 3.96 -11.70
C THR A 50 -7.60 4.92 -11.08
N MET A 51 -7.94 4.71 -9.81
CA MET A 51 -8.87 5.59 -9.11
C MET A 51 -8.27 6.97 -8.85
N LEU A 52 -6.99 7.05 -8.54
CA LEU A 52 -6.28 8.30 -8.22
C LEU A 52 -6.36 9.32 -9.36
N GLU A 53 -6.32 8.86 -10.62
CA GLU A 53 -6.46 9.71 -11.80
C GLU A 53 -7.81 10.43 -11.87
N ASN A 54 -8.84 9.79 -11.30
CA ASN A 54 -10.23 10.24 -11.34
C ASN A 54 -10.68 10.94 -10.04
N VAL A 55 -9.79 11.07 -9.05
CA VAL A 55 -10.06 11.75 -7.78
C VAL A 55 -10.29 13.24 -8.00
N LYS A 56 -11.42 13.76 -7.52
CA LYS A 56 -11.82 15.17 -7.67
C LYS A 56 -11.56 16.02 -6.42
N ARG A 57 -11.30 15.38 -5.28
CA ARG A 57 -11.16 16.02 -3.95
C ARG A 57 -10.07 15.33 -3.15
N ASN A 58 -9.45 16.06 -2.21
CA ASN A 58 -8.42 15.52 -1.32
C ASN A 58 -7.31 14.77 -2.09
N LYS A 59 -6.93 15.31 -3.26
CA LYS A 59 -6.01 14.66 -4.19
C LYS A 59 -4.60 14.55 -3.59
N ALA A 60 -4.20 15.52 -2.77
CA ALA A 60 -2.92 15.49 -2.06
C ALA A 60 -2.88 14.34 -1.04
N GLU A 61 -3.94 14.18 -0.26
CA GLU A 61 -4.09 13.11 0.73
C GLU A 61 -4.15 11.74 0.06
N CYS A 62 -4.88 11.62 -1.07
CA CYS A 62 -4.90 10.39 -1.86
C CYS A 62 -3.51 10.07 -2.44
N ALA A 63 -2.79 11.07 -2.97
CA ALA A 63 -1.44 10.87 -3.48
C ALA A 63 -0.45 10.47 -2.37
N GLN A 64 -0.56 11.06 -1.17
CA GLN A 64 0.26 10.70 -0.03
C GLN A 64 0.00 9.26 0.42
N LEU A 65 -1.27 8.86 0.57
CA LEU A 65 -1.62 7.47 0.89
C LEU A 65 -1.05 6.49 -0.14
N MET A 66 -1.06 6.84 -1.43
CA MET A 66 -0.41 6.02 -2.45
C MET A 66 1.10 5.97 -2.25
N ALA A 67 1.78 7.09 -2.04
CA ALA A 67 3.22 7.07 -1.76
C ALA A 67 3.57 6.16 -0.56
N ASP A 68 2.76 6.18 0.50
CA ASP A 68 2.98 5.36 1.67
C ASP A 68 2.71 3.86 1.40
N ILE A 69 1.67 3.54 0.62
CA ILE A 69 1.39 2.18 0.14
C ILE A 69 2.58 1.65 -0.67
N HIS A 70 3.17 2.47 -1.53
CA HIS A 70 4.30 2.07 -2.37
C HIS A 70 5.45 1.48 -1.56
N GLY A 71 5.84 2.17 -0.49
CA GLY A 71 6.88 1.69 0.43
C GLY A 71 6.51 0.36 1.10
N LEU A 72 5.23 0.17 1.44
CA LEU A 72 4.73 -1.07 2.02
C LEU A 72 4.78 -2.25 1.05
N LEU A 73 4.53 -2.04 -0.24
CA LEU A 73 4.65 -3.09 -1.25
C LEU A 73 6.08 -3.63 -1.31
N TYR A 74 7.08 -2.75 -1.32
CA TYR A 74 8.48 -3.17 -1.29
C TYR A 74 8.84 -3.91 0.00
N ALA A 75 8.33 -3.45 1.14
CA ALA A 75 8.55 -4.16 2.40
C ALA A 75 7.98 -5.60 2.34
N ILE A 76 6.78 -5.77 1.79
CA ILE A 76 6.15 -7.10 1.62
C ILE A 76 6.93 -7.97 0.63
N ILE A 77 7.36 -7.40 -0.50
CA ILE A 77 8.20 -8.09 -1.49
C ILE A 77 9.48 -8.57 -0.81
N ASN A 78 10.18 -7.68 -0.11
CA ASN A 78 11.43 -8.02 0.57
C ASN A 78 11.22 -9.13 1.60
N LEU A 79 10.15 -9.08 2.41
CA LEU A 79 9.85 -10.14 3.37
C LEU A 79 9.69 -11.52 2.71
N HIS A 80 9.05 -11.60 1.53
CA HIS A 80 8.93 -12.85 0.79
C HIS A 80 10.25 -13.31 0.18
N LEU A 81 11.08 -12.39 -0.30
CA LEU A 81 12.35 -12.69 -0.94
C LEU A 81 13.47 -13.04 0.05
N THR A 82 13.43 -12.49 1.27
CA THR A 82 14.46 -12.73 2.29
C THR A 82 14.14 -13.89 3.22
N SER A 83 12.92 -14.43 3.19
CA SER A 83 12.55 -15.57 4.03
C SER A 83 13.49 -16.76 3.75
N GLU A 84 14.09 -17.32 4.80
CA GLU A 84 15.04 -18.45 4.71
C GLU A 84 14.44 -19.67 4.00
N THR A 85 13.11 -19.78 4.06
CA THR A 85 12.34 -20.73 3.28
C THR A 85 11.58 -19.97 2.21
N VAL A 86 12.04 -20.15 0.97
CA VAL A 86 11.39 -19.64 -0.24
C VAL A 86 9.92 -20.04 -0.20
N GLY A 87 9.03 -19.09 0.09
CA GLY A 87 7.58 -19.29 0.12
C GLY A 87 6.92 -19.59 1.46
N SER A 88 7.67 -19.66 2.56
CA SER A 88 7.08 -19.87 3.89
C SER A 88 7.32 -18.67 4.79
N LEU A 89 6.42 -17.69 4.71
CA LEU A 89 6.34 -16.63 5.70
C LEU A 89 5.79 -17.17 7.02
N ALA A 90 6.32 -16.67 8.14
CA ALA A 90 5.78 -16.99 9.46
C ALA A 90 4.30 -16.55 9.56
N PRO A 91 3.43 -17.31 10.25
CA PRO A 91 1.99 -17.02 10.33
C PRO A 91 1.67 -15.59 10.81
N ALA A 92 2.47 -15.06 11.75
CA ALA A 92 2.32 -13.69 12.23
C ALA A 92 2.56 -12.64 11.13
N VAL A 93 3.47 -12.90 10.19
CA VAL A 93 3.72 -12.02 9.04
C VAL A 93 2.56 -12.06 8.06
N LEU A 94 2.02 -13.26 7.78
CA LEU A 94 0.82 -13.42 6.95
C LEU A 94 -0.39 -12.72 7.55
N GLU A 95 -0.55 -12.77 8.87
CA GLU A 95 -1.61 -12.03 9.57
C GLU A 95 -1.46 -10.52 9.38
N ASP A 96 -0.24 -9.99 9.50
CA ASP A 96 0.03 -8.57 9.29
C ASP A 96 -0.19 -8.13 7.84
N ILE A 97 0.17 -8.97 6.87
CA ILE A 97 -0.15 -8.76 5.45
C ILE A 97 -1.67 -8.76 5.24
N GLY A 98 -2.39 -9.67 5.90
CA GLY A 98 -3.85 -9.70 5.87
C GLY A 98 -4.50 -8.44 6.43
N LYS A 99 -3.99 -7.92 7.57
CA LYS A 99 -4.44 -6.63 8.14
C LYS A 99 -4.17 -5.48 7.18
N PHE A 100 -3.02 -5.46 6.53
CA PHE A 100 -2.71 -4.46 5.52
C PHE A 100 -3.66 -4.54 4.32
N ALA A 101 -4.00 -5.73 3.84
CA ALA A 101 -5.00 -5.91 2.78
C ALA A 101 -6.37 -5.30 3.17
N GLN A 102 -6.79 -5.45 4.43
CA GLN A 102 -8.00 -4.79 4.94
C GLN A 102 -7.88 -3.27 4.96
N THR A 103 -6.71 -2.73 5.33
CA THR A 103 -6.43 -1.28 5.25
C THR A 103 -6.55 -0.78 3.80
N LEU A 104 -6.02 -1.52 2.82
CA LEU A 104 -6.16 -1.15 1.40
C LEU A 104 -7.63 -1.11 0.95
N GLN A 105 -8.49 -2.01 1.44
CA GLN A 105 -9.92 -1.97 1.15
C GLN A 105 -10.60 -0.71 1.72
N LYS A 106 -10.19 -0.25 2.91
CA LYS A 106 -10.68 1.03 3.47
C LYS A 106 -10.22 2.22 2.64
N ILE A 107 -8.97 2.21 2.18
CA ILE A 107 -8.42 3.25 1.29
C ILE A 107 -9.17 3.26 -0.04
N HIS A 108 -9.51 2.09 -0.57
CA HIS A 108 -10.32 1.96 -1.78
C HIS A 108 -11.70 2.61 -1.62
N ALA A 109 -12.38 2.32 -0.52
CA ALA A 109 -13.65 2.97 -0.19
C ALA A 109 -13.51 4.51 -0.05
N PHE A 110 -12.41 4.98 0.56
CA PHE A 110 -12.12 6.41 0.68
C PHE A 110 -11.92 7.06 -0.70
N PHE A 111 -11.13 6.44 -1.59
CA PHE A 111 -10.88 6.93 -2.95
C PHE A 111 -12.17 7.00 -3.75
N GLY A 112 -13.02 5.97 -3.65
CA GLY A 112 -14.32 5.95 -4.32
C GLY A 112 -15.20 7.13 -3.89
N ALA A 113 -15.21 7.45 -2.59
CA ALA A 113 -15.92 8.62 -2.08
C ALA A 113 -15.34 9.96 -2.56
N GLN A 114 -14.07 10.01 -2.99
CA GLN A 114 -13.45 11.23 -3.54
C GLN A 114 -13.73 11.43 -5.05
N GLN A 115 -14.20 10.40 -5.75
CA GLN A 115 -14.57 10.48 -7.17
C GLN A 115 -16.00 11.02 -7.38
N ASP A 116 -16.89 10.77 -6.42
CA ASP A 116 -18.30 11.15 -6.44
C ASP A 116 -18.51 12.64 -6.11
N GLY A 117 -18.85 13.41 -7.15
CA GLY A 117 -18.83 14.89 -7.12
C GLY A 117 -20.03 15.59 -6.47
N THR A 118 -21.05 14.90 -5.96
CA THR A 118 -22.22 15.61 -5.41
C THR A 118 -21.93 16.24 -4.05
N LYS A 119 -21.96 17.58 -4.00
CA LYS A 119 -21.68 18.40 -2.79
C LYS A 119 -22.60 18.06 -1.60
N ILE A 120 -23.85 17.69 -1.87
CA ILE A 120 -24.87 17.39 -0.84
C ILE A 120 -24.54 16.09 -0.10
N LYS A 121 -24.23 14.98 -0.81
CA LYS A 121 -23.83 13.71 -0.16
C LYS A 121 -22.57 13.84 0.69
N HIS A 122 -21.68 14.77 0.33
CA HIS A 122 -20.42 14.96 1.02
C HIS A 122 -20.55 15.78 2.31
N PHE A 123 -21.43 16.79 2.31
CA PHE A 123 -21.70 17.59 3.52
C PHE A 123 -22.24 16.71 4.66
N PHE A 124 -23.13 15.77 4.34
CA PHE A 124 -23.64 14.80 5.33
C PHE A 124 -22.63 13.72 5.74
N LYS A 125 -21.53 13.55 5.00
CA LYS A 125 -20.51 12.50 5.24
C LYS A 125 -19.16 13.04 5.68
N GLN A 126 -19.03 14.34 5.94
CA GLN A 126 -17.71 14.96 6.17
C GLN A 126 -17.02 14.39 7.42
N THR A 127 -17.77 14.16 8.50
CA THR A 127 -17.25 13.53 9.73
C THR A 127 -16.89 12.05 9.52
N GLU A 128 -17.70 11.32 8.76
CA GLU A 128 -17.42 9.91 8.41
C GLU A 128 -16.16 9.79 7.55
N MET A 129 -15.95 10.72 6.60
CA MET A 129 -14.78 10.76 5.74
C MET A 129 -13.52 11.17 6.50
N GLY A 130 -13.62 12.11 7.43
CA GLY A 130 -12.52 12.45 8.34
C GLY A 130 -12.09 11.26 9.20
N ARG A 131 -13.05 10.50 9.73
CA ARG A 131 -12.78 9.26 10.47
C ARG A 131 -12.12 8.22 9.57
N LEU A 132 -12.67 7.99 8.38
CA LEU A 132 -12.15 7.00 7.43
C LEU A 132 -10.72 7.34 6.99
N LEU A 133 -10.43 8.61 6.70
CA LEU A 133 -9.08 9.07 6.35
C LEU A 133 -8.10 8.84 7.51
N LYS A 134 -8.51 9.15 8.75
CA LYS A 134 -7.68 8.89 9.94
C LYS A 134 -7.39 7.39 10.12
N GLU A 135 -8.39 6.54 9.89
CA GLU A 135 -8.21 5.09 9.92
C GLU A 135 -7.28 4.59 8.82
N CYS A 136 -7.33 5.18 7.63
CA CYS A 136 -6.43 4.86 6.53
C CYS A 136 -4.98 5.18 6.89
N HIS A 137 -4.70 6.41 7.35
CA HIS A 137 -3.36 6.80 7.79
C HIS A 137 -2.87 5.92 8.94
N SER A 138 -3.68 5.74 9.97
CA SER A 138 -3.31 4.90 11.12
C SER A 138 -3.01 3.45 10.71
N GLY A 139 -3.78 2.87 9.79
CA GLY A 139 -3.54 1.51 9.30
C GLY A 139 -2.27 1.40 8.46
N VAL A 140 -1.95 2.42 7.67
CA VAL A 140 -0.71 2.48 6.87
C VAL A 140 0.51 2.67 7.78
N GLU A 141 0.47 3.61 8.71
CA GLU A 141 1.53 3.84 9.70
C GLU A 141 1.81 2.60 10.54
N GLN A 142 0.74 1.91 10.99
CA GLN A 142 0.88 0.67 11.74
C GLN A 142 1.56 -0.41 10.90
N ALA A 143 1.14 -0.58 9.64
CA ALA A 143 1.76 -1.54 8.73
C ALA A 143 3.25 -1.21 8.48
N GLN A 144 3.60 0.07 8.36
CA GLN A 144 4.98 0.52 8.17
C GLN A 144 5.84 0.16 9.38
N GLY A 145 5.37 0.49 10.60
CA GLY A 145 6.08 0.17 11.83
C GLY A 145 6.30 -1.34 11.99
N ILE A 146 5.28 -2.15 11.70
CA ILE A 146 5.36 -3.62 11.78
C ILE A 146 6.37 -4.17 10.77
N PHE A 147 6.24 -3.83 9.48
CA PHE A 147 7.12 -4.41 8.46
C PHE A 147 8.56 -3.91 8.59
N GLN A 148 8.76 -2.65 9.02
CA GLN A 148 10.10 -2.14 9.32
C GLN A 148 10.75 -2.89 10.49
N ALA A 149 10.03 -3.09 11.59
CA ALA A 149 10.54 -3.86 12.74
C ALA A 149 10.88 -5.30 12.35
N ARG A 150 10.05 -5.94 11.52
CA ARG A 150 10.28 -7.28 11.00
C ARG A 150 11.49 -7.36 10.08
N PHE A 151 11.67 -6.38 9.20
CA PHE A 151 12.84 -6.30 8.33
C PHE A 151 14.13 -6.14 9.16
N ILE A 152 14.14 -5.24 10.15
CA ILE A 152 15.29 -5.06 11.05
C ILE A 152 15.61 -6.35 11.79
N ALA A 153 14.61 -7.01 12.39
CA ALA A 153 14.80 -8.27 13.09
C ALA A 153 15.39 -9.36 12.19
N HIS A 154 14.93 -9.43 10.93
CA HIS A 154 15.42 -10.40 9.95
C HIS A 154 16.88 -10.13 9.54
N VAL A 155 17.24 -8.86 9.31
CA VAL A 155 18.62 -8.46 8.97
C VAL A 155 19.57 -8.68 10.16
N SER A 156 19.14 -8.35 11.38
CA SER A 156 19.95 -8.56 12.58
C SER A 156 20.18 -10.05 12.87
N ALA A 157 19.16 -10.90 12.69
CA ALA A 157 19.30 -12.35 12.84
C ALA A 157 20.25 -12.97 11.81
N GLY A 158 20.26 -12.46 10.57
CA GLY A 158 21.20 -12.90 9.52
C GLY A 158 22.67 -12.50 9.78
N SER A 159 22.91 -11.46 10.58
CA SER A 159 24.27 -10.99 10.93
C SER A 159 24.95 -11.86 11.99
N ASP A 160 24.19 -12.55 12.84
CA ASP A 160 24.74 -13.40 13.90
C ASP A 160 25.32 -14.72 13.36
N TYR A 161 24.97 -15.12 12.13
CA TYR A 161 25.54 -16.29 11.47
C TYR A 161 26.91 -16.01 10.80
N PHE A 162 27.35 -14.75 10.70
CA PHE A 162 28.60 -14.37 10.04
C PHE A 162 29.79 -14.13 10.99
N LEU A 163 29.60 -14.19 12.30
CA LEU A 163 30.66 -14.00 13.31
C LEU A 163 30.95 -15.26 14.15
N GLY A 164 30.45 -16.42 13.72
CA GLY A 164 30.69 -17.72 14.35
C GLY A 164 31.68 -18.61 13.59
N VAL A 165 32.84 -18.08 13.17
CA VAL A 165 34.01 -18.88 12.74
C VAL A 165 35.28 -18.31 13.37
#